data_AF-A0A812GAT7-F1
#
_entry.id   AF-A0A812GAT7-F1
#
_cell.length_a   1.000
_cell.length_b   1.000
_cell.length_c   1.000
_cell.angle_alpha   90.00
_cell.angle_beta   90.00
_cell.angle_gamma   90.00
#
_symmetry.space_group_name_H-M   'P 1'
#
loop_
_entity.id
_entity.type
_entity.pdbx_description
1 polymer ?
#
loop_
_entity_poly.entity_id
_entity_poly.type
_entity_poly.pdbx_seq_one_letter_code
_entity_poly.pdbx_strand_id
1 'polypeptide(L)'
;MACAWFGVSWLNADNWVVASGLQDKDIQHQYLACVLWSFCQLGVGESPLQPTNEIEMLLNVCITFRSLITSATLISTMSNLIAGLRKIEQDLPPPPHRNTICAYIYIYIYIQMYIYIYICICICICICICICICICICICICICICICICICICICICICTCTGICICIPVDR
;
A
#
# COMPACT_ATOMS: atom_id res chain seq x y z
N MET A 1 -5.84 -5.10 -4.82
CA MET A 1 -6.14 -4.49 -3.51
C MET A 1 -6.50 -5.59 -2.50
N ALA A 2 -7.60 -6.33 -2.71
CA ALA A 2 -8.02 -7.42 -1.82
C ALA A 2 -6.95 -8.49 -1.55
N CYS A 3 -6.29 -9.04 -2.58
CA CYS A 3 -5.24 -10.05 -2.37
C CYS A 3 -4.03 -9.51 -1.59
N ALA A 4 -3.67 -8.24 -1.80
CA ALA A 4 -2.55 -7.62 -1.09
C ALA A 4 -2.89 -7.41 0.39
N TRP A 5 -4.10 -6.93 0.67
CA TRP A 5 -4.63 -6.79 2.04
C TRP A 5 -4.76 -8.15 2.75
N PHE A 6 -5.21 -9.17 2.01
CA PHE A 6 -5.25 -10.55 2.51
C PHE A 6 -3.86 -11.11 2.77
N GLY A 7 -2.88 -10.87 1.89
CA GLY A 7 -1.52 -11.36 2.07
C GLY A 7 -0.78 -10.71 3.24
N VAL A 8 -1.07 -9.43 3.52
CA VAL A 8 -0.40 -8.69 4.60
C VAL A 8 -0.73 -9.26 5.99
N SER A 9 -1.90 -9.89 6.16
CA SER A 9 -2.27 -10.51 7.44
C SER A 9 -1.39 -11.71 7.81
N TRP A 10 -0.66 -12.28 6.84
CA TRP A 10 0.21 -13.44 7.07
C TRP A 10 1.61 -13.04 7.56
N LEU A 11 1.93 -11.75 7.54
CA LEU A 11 3.26 -11.25 7.89
C LEU A 11 3.44 -11.06 9.40
N ASN A 12 2.36 -10.71 10.12
CA ASN A 12 2.37 -10.45 11.55
C ASN A 12 1.27 -11.25 12.28
N ALA A 13 1.56 -11.64 13.51
CA ALA A 13 0.60 -12.33 14.37
C ALA A 13 -0.52 -11.41 14.87
N ASP A 14 -0.17 -10.19 15.27
CA ASP A 14 -1.13 -9.12 15.48
C ASP A 14 -1.52 -8.60 14.09
N ASN A 15 -2.74 -8.81 13.64
CA ASN A 15 -3.17 -8.39 12.32
C ASN A 15 -4.64 -8.01 12.31
N TRP A 16 -5.09 -7.41 11.21
CA TRP A 16 -6.48 -7.00 11.06
C TRP A 16 -7.48 -8.17 11.16
N VAL A 17 -7.09 -9.42 10.85
CA VAL A 17 -7.97 -10.60 10.94
C VAL A 17 -8.29 -10.92 12.40
N VAL A 18 -7.26 -10.89 13.26
CA VAL A 18 -7.39 -11.10 14.71
C VAL A 18 -8.19 -9.96 15.34
N ALA A 19 -7.85 -8.71 15.04
CA ALA A 19 -8.53 -7.54 15.60
C ALA A 19 -10.01 -7.46 15.18
N SER A 20 -10.36 -8.00 14.02
CA SER A 20 -11.74 -8.04 13.52
C SER A 20 -12.51 -9.28 13.98
N GLY A 21 -11.89 -10.18 14.76
CA GLY A 21 -12.52 -11.42 15.24
C GLY A 21 -12.88 -12.41 14.13
N LEU A 22 -12.15 -12.39 13.00
CA LEU A 22 -12.41 -13.24 11.83
C LEU A 22 -11.53 -14.50 11.78
N GLN A 23 -10.71 -14.75 12.80
CA GLN A 23 -9.73 -15.83 12.83
C GLN A 23 -10.38 -17.23 12.74
N ASP A 24 -11.57 -17.40 13.34
CA ASP A 24 -12.30 -18.68 13.36
C ASP A 24 -13.14 -18.93 12.10
N LYS A 25 -13.20 -17.97 11.17
CA LYS A 25 -13.99 -18.09 9.94
C LYS A 25 -13.17 -18.66 8.79
N ASP A 26 -13.84 -19.35 7.88
CA ASP A 26 -13.24 -19.89 6.65
C ASP A 26 -12.47 -18.84 5.85
N ILE A 27 -11.43 -19.29 5.15
CA ILE A 27 -10.60 -18.46 4.27
C ILE A 27 -11.44 -17.67 3.25
N GLN A 28 -12.52 -18.27 2.74
CA GLN A 28 -13.43 -17.59 1.80
C GLN A 28 -14.11 -16.37 2.43
N HIS A 29 -14.52 -16.46 3.70
CA HIS A 29 -15.12 -15.35 4.44
C HIS A 29 -14.10 -14.24 4.71
N GLN A 30 -12.87 -14.60 5.07
CA GLN A 30 -11.79 -13.63 5.27
C GLN A 30 -11.45 -12.90 3.96
N TYR A 31 -11.36 -13.64 2.86
CA TYR A 31 -11.09 -13.04 1.54
C TYR A 31 -12.25 -12.18 1.06
N LEU A 32 -13.50 -12.57 1.29
CA LEU A 32 -14.67 -11.75 0.96
C LEU A 32 -14.65 -10.43 1.74
N ALA A 33 -14.26 -10.44 3.01
CA ALA A 33 -14.07 -9.21 3.79
C ALA A 33 -13.00 -8.30 3.17
N CYS A 34 -11.87 -8.85 2.69
CA CYS A 34 -10.86 -8.09 1.94
C CYS A 34 -11.40 -7.49 0.64
N VAL A 35 -12.26 -8.24 -0.07
CA VAL A 35 -12.91 -7.77 -1.30
C VAL A 35 -13.85 -6.61 -0.99
N LEU A 36 -14.72 -6.74 0.02
CA LEU A 36 -15.59 -5.64 0.47
C LEU A 36 -14.78 -4.41 0.88
N TRP A 37 -13.73 -4.60 1.69
CA TRP A 37 -12.82 -3.51 2.05
C TRP A 37 -12.21 -2.82 0.82
N SER A 38 -11.80 -3.59 -0.18
CA SER A 38 -11.25 -3.01 -1.41
C SER A 38 -12.26 -2.19 -2.22
N PHE A 39 -13.56 -2.52 -2.16
CA PHE A 39 -14.61 -1.70 -2.74
C PHE A 39 -14.84 -0.41 -1.94
N CYS A 40 -14.77 -0.47 -0.61
CA CYS A 40 -14.81 0.72 0.23
C CYS A 40 -13.67 1.69 -0.10
N GLN A 41 -12.47 1.15 -0.41
CA GLN A 41 -11.36 1.99 -0.86
C GLN A 41 -11.62 2.70 -2.20
N LEU A 42 -12.48 2.16 -3.05
CA LEU A 42 -12.95 2.79 -4.30
C LEU A 42 -14.09 3.82 -4.06
N GLY A 43 -14.43 4.11 -2.80
CA GLY A 43 -15.48 5.06 -2.41
C GLY A 43 -16.85 4.44 -2.18
N VAL A 44 -16.96 3.10 -2.09
CA VAL A 44 -18.23 2.40 -1.88
C VAL A 44 -18.43 2.05 -0.40
N GLY A 45 -19.03 2.95 0.37
CA GLY A 45 -19.36 2.74 1.78
C GLY A 45 -18.17 2.79 2.73
N GLU A 46 -18.40 2.43 3.99
CA GLU A 46 -17.37 2.41 5.04
C GLU A 46 -16.96 0.97 5.37
N SER A 47 -15.65 0.74 5.48
CA SER A 47 -15.13 -0.58 5.87
C SER A 47 -14.91 -0.65 7.38
N PRO A 48 -15.37 -1.71 8.07
CA PRO A 48 -15.10 -1.92 9.50
C PRO A 48 -13.67 -2.39 9.77
N LEU A 49 -12.91 -2.81 8.73
CA LEU A 49 -11.55 -3.30 8.88
C LEU A 49 -10.57 -2.13 9.02
N GLN A 50 -9.95 -2.01 10.18
CA GLN A 50 -8.93 -1.00 10.47
C GLN A 50 -7.52 -1.61 10.44
N PRO A 51 -6.52 -0.87 9.95
CA PRO A 51 -5.13 -1.28 10.07
C PRO A 51 -4.70 -1.26 11.54
N THR A 52 -3.99 -2.31 11.96
CA THR A 52 -3.48 -2.49 13.32
C THR A 52 -1.97 -2.23 13.40
N ASN A 53 -1.24 -2.60 12.34
CA ASN A 53 0.21 -2.50 12.28
C ASN A 53 0.68 -1.35 11.40
N GLU A 54 1.94 -0.96 11.56
CA GLU A 54 2.59 0.00 10.67
C GLU A 54 2.57 -0.45 9.19
N ILE A 55 2.81 -1.73 8.92
CA ILE A 55 2.77 -2.28 7.55
C ILE A 55 1.37 -2.20 6.95
N GLU A 56 0.34 -2.53 7.75
CA GLU A 56 -1.07 -2.44 7.33
C GLU A 56 -1.48 -0.98 7.10
N MET A 57 -1.04 -0.07 7.97
CA MET A 57 -1.32 1.35 7.86
C MET A 57 -0.66 1.95 6.61
N LEU A 58 0.61 1.61 6.36
CA LEU A 58 1.32 2.03 5.16
C LEU A 58 0.63 1.49 3.90
N LEU A 59 0.28 0.21 3.87
CA LEU A 59 -0.43 -0.41 2.75
C LEU A 59 -1.79 0.25 2.50
N ASN A 60 -2.53 0.57 3.57
CA ASN A 60 -3.82 1.26 3.48
C ASN A 60 -3.67 2.68 2.90
N VAL A 61 -2.67 3.45 3.35
CA VAL A 61 -2.36 4.78 2.80
C VAL A 61 -1.96 4.68 1.31
N CYS A 62 -1.15 3.68 0.92
CA CYS A 62 -0.78 3.50 -0.48
C CYS A 62 -1.99 3.13 -1.37
N ILE A 63 -2.87 2.25 -0.88
CA ILE A 63 -4.05 1.80 -1.62
C ILE A 63 -5.09 2.91 -1.74
N THR A 64 -5.35 3.67 -0.67
CA THR A 64 -6.26 4.83 -0.67
C THR A 64 -5.79 5.89 -1.66
N PHE A 65 -4.49 6.23 -1.65
CA PHE A 65 -3.94 7.23 -2.57
C PHE A 65 -4.03 6.78 -4.03
N ARG A 66 -3.70 5.51 -4.32
CA ARG A 66 -3.88 4.93 -5.67
C ARG A 66 -5.35 5.00 -6.09
N SER A 67 -6.27 4.67 -5.19
CA SER A 67 -7.71 4.71 -5.45
C SER A 67 -8.19 6.13 -5.80
N LEU A 68 -7.75 7.13 -5.03
CA LEU A 68 -8.09 8.53 -5.27
C LEU A 68 -7.63 9.02 -6.65
N ILE A 69 -6.45 8.59 -7.09
CA ILE A 69 -5.95 8.93 -8.42
C ILE A 69 -6.78 8.23 -9.51
N THR A 70 -7.12 6.95 -9.32
CA THR A 70 -7.97 6.24 -10.28
C THR A 70 -9.38 6.82 -10.38
N SER A 71 -9.97 7.28 -9.28
CA SER A 71 -11.30 7.92 -9.30
C SER A 71 -11.24 9.32 -9.94
N ALA A 72 -10.24 10.14 -9.60
CA ALA A 72 -10.06 11.47 -10.21
C ALA A 72 -9.85 11.39 -11.73
N THR A 73 -9.06 10.42 -12.20
CA THR A 73 -8.83 10.20 -13.64
C THR A 73 -10.06 9.67 -14.34
N LEU A 74 -10.85 8.78 -13.71
CA LEU A 74 -12.12 8.31 -14.24
C LEU A 74 -13.13 9.46 -14.39
N ILE A 75 -13.22 10.36 -13.41
CA ILE A 75 -14.08 11.55 -13.49
C ILE A 75 -13.65 12.47 -14.64
N SER A 76 -12.35 12.69 -14.81
CA SER A 76 -11.81 13.53 -15.90
C SER A 76 -12.11 12.93 -17.28
N THR A 77 -11.89 11.63 -17.47
CA THR A 77 -12.20 10.95 -18.73
C THR A 77 -13.69 10.94 -19.05
N MET A 78 -14.56 10.72 -18.05
CA MET A 78 -16.01 10.80 -18.23
C MET A 78 -16.46 12.22 -18.59
N SER A 79 -15.88 13.24 -17.97
CA SER A 79 -16.19 14.65 -18.27
C SER A 79 -15.77 15.03 -19.71
N ASN A 80 -14.59 14.59 -20.14
CA ASN A 80 -14.12 14.79 -21.51
C ASN A 80 -14.96 14.02 -22.54
N LEU A 81 -15.38 12.79 -22.21
CA LEU A 81 -16.27 12.00 -23.04
C LEU A 81 -17.64 12.68 -23.20
N ILE A 82 -18.23 13.17 -22.13
CA ILE A 82 -19.53 13.88 -22.16
C ILE A 82 -19.41 15.17 -23.00
N ALA A 83 -18.33 15.94 -22.82
CA ALA A 83 -18.08 17.12 -23.63
C ALA A 83 -17.91 16.79 -25.13
N GLY A 84 -17.21 15.69 -25.44
CA GLY A 84 -17.05 15.18 -26.79
C GLY A 84 -18.37 14.71 -27.42
N LEU A 85 -19.19 13.96 -26.66
CA LEU A 85 -20.50 13.48 -27.11
C LEU A 85 -21.47 14.64 -27.38
N ARG A 86 -21.52 15.65 -26.48
CA ARG A 86 -22.34 16.85 -26.70
C ARG A 86 -21.95 17.61 -27.96
N LYS A 87 -20.65 17.69 -28.26
CA LYS A 87 -20.15 18.35 -29.46
C LYS A 87 -20.55 17.60 -30.72
N ILE A 88 -20.49 16.26 -30.71
CA ILE A 88 -20.94 15.41 -31.83
C ILE A 88 -22.45 15.53 -32.05
N GLU A 89 -23.24 15.59 -30.98
CA GLU A 89 -24.70 15.74 -31.07
C GLU A 89 -25.11 17.13 -31.62
N GLN A 90 -24.33 18.17 -31.31
CA GLN A 90 -24.55 19.52 -31.87
C GLN A 90 -24.06 19.67 -33.32
N ASP A 91 -23.01 18.94 -33.73
CA ASP A 91 -22.38 19.09 -35.06
C ASP A 91 -22.86 18.08 -36.12
N LEU A 92 -23.86 17.22 -35.86
CA LEU A 92 -24.20 16.09 -36.75
C LEU A 92 -24.73 16.54 -38.14
N PRO A 93 -23.96 16.38 -39.25
CA PRO A 93 -24.42 16.64 -40.62
C PRO A 93 -24.83 15.30 -41.31
N PRO A 94 -25.42 15.34 -42.52
CA PRO A 94 -25.76 14.13 -43.31
C PRO A 94 -24.53 13.23 -43.61
N PRO A 95 -24.71 12.02 -44.20
CA PRO A 95 -23.92 10.82 -43.85
C PRO A 95 -22.43 10.65 -44.24
N PRO A 96 -21.65 11.51 -44.94
CA PRO A 96 -20.25 11.16 -45.24
C PRO A 96 -19.19 11.56 -44.19
N HIS A 97 -19.46 12.39 -43.19
CA HIS A 97 -18.47 12.84 -42.18
C HIS A 97 -18.28 11.92 -40.96
N ARG A 98 -19.04 10.82 -40.90
CA ARG A 98 -19.04 9.88 -39.76
C ARG A 98 -17.67 9.23 -39.49
N ASN A 99 -16.90 8.95 -40.54
CA ASN A 99 -15.64 8.19 -40.44
C ASN A 99 -14.50 9.00 -39.82
N THR A 100 -14.42 10.30 -40.10
CA THR A 100 -13.40 11.20 -39.52
C THR A 100 -13.63 11.41 -38.03
N ILE A 101 -14.89 11.48 -37.61
CA ILE A 101 -15.28 11.60 -36.20
C ILE A 101 -14.90 10.31 -35.44
N CYS A 102 -15.19 9.13 -36.01
CA CYS A 102 -14.78 7.86 -35.41
C CYS A 102 -13.24 7.75 -35.26
N ALA A 103 -12.47 8.17 -36.26
CA ALA A 103 -11.01 8.16 -36.19
C ALA A 103 -10.47 9.10 -35.09
N TYR A 104 -11.05 10.30 -34.96
CA TYR A 104 -10.67 11.25 -33.92
C TYR A 104 -10.96 10.70 -32.51
N ILE A 105 -12.15 10.12 -32.31
CA ILE A 105 -12.51 9.47 -31.04
C ILE A 105 -11.53 8.34 -30.71
N TYR A 106 -11.20 7.49 -31.69
CA TYR A 106 -10.26 6.40 -31.49
C TYR A 106 -8.86 6.89 -31.08
N ILE A 107 -8.32 7.90 -31.78
CA ILE A 107 -7.03 8.51 -31.45
C ILE A 107 -7.05 9.13 -30.06
N TYR A 108 -8.13 9.84 -29.71
CA TYR A 108 -8.28 10.45 -28.40
C TYR A 108 -8.28 9.39 -27.28
N ILE A 109 -9.08 8.32 -27.42
CA ILE A 109 -9.12 7.20 -26.48
C ILE A 109 -7.73 6.55 -26.37
N TYR A 110 -7.05 6.32 -27.49
CA TYR A 110 -5.72 5.72 -27.51
C TYR A 110 -4.69 6.56 -26.74
N ILE A 111 -4.64 7.87 -26.99
CA ILE A 111 -3.73 8.79 -26.28
C ILE A 111 -4.05 8.82 -24.78
N GLN A 112 -5.34 8.86 -24.41
CA GLN A 112 -5.76 8.84 -23.00
C GLN A 112 -5.33 7.54 -22.30
N MET A 113 -5.54 6.39 -22.94
CA MET A 113 -5.09 5.09 -22.43
C MET A 113 -3.57 5.04 -22.24
N TYR A 114 -2.81 5.61 -23.17
CA TYR A 114 -1.35 5.65 -23.08
C TYR A 114 -0.87 6.51 -21.89
N ILE A 115 -1.44 7.70 -21.72
CA ILE A 115 -1.14 8.59 -20.58
C ILE A 115 -1.50 7.91 -19.25
N TYR A 116 -2.64 7.22 -19.19
CA TYR A 116 -3.06 6.47 -18.01
C TYR A 116 -2.05 5.40 -17.61
N ILE A 117 -1.60 4.57 -18.56
CA ILE A 117 -0.62 3.52 -18.30
C ILE A 117 0.69 4.14 -17.78
N TYR A 118 1.14 5.25 -18.40
CA TYR A 118 2.36 5.92 -17.98
C TYR A 118 2.29 6.45 -16.54
N ILE A 119 1.22 7.18 -16.19
CA ILE A 119 1.02 7.70 -14.83
C ILE A 119 0.91 6.57 -13.80
N CYS A 120 0.18 5.50 -14.13
CA CYS A 120 0.06 4.33 -13.27
C CYS A 120 1.43 3.70 -12.99
N ILE A 121 2.28 3.52 -14.01
CA ILE A 121 3.62 2.96 -13.85
C ILE A 121 4.49 3.89 -13.00
N CYS A 122 4.48 5.20 -13.26
CA CYS A 122 5.24 6.18 -12.48
C CYS A 122 4.90 6.10 -10.98
N ILE A 123 3.61 6.11 -10.62
CA ILE A 123 3.17 6.03 -9.22
C ILE A 123 3.54 4.68 -8.62
N CYS A 124 3.37 3.57 -9.35
CA CYS A 124 3.78 2.25 -8.87
C CYS A 124 5.28 2.23 -8.54
N ILE A 125 6.14 2.78 -9.40
CA ILE A 125 7.58 2.86 -9.17
C ILE A 125 7.89 3.75 -7.96
N CYS A 126 7.25 4.91 -7.84
CA CYS A 126 7.43 5.80 -6.69
C CYS A 126 7.11 5.09 -5.37
N ILE A 127 5.97 4.40 -5.29
CA ILE A 127 5.56 3.66 -4.09
C ILE A 127 6.53 2.51 -3.80
N CYS A 128 6.95 1.76 -4.82
CA CYS A 128 7.95 0.70 -4.65
C CYS A 128 9.24 1.25 -4.04
N ILE A 129 9.75 2.38 -4.54
CA ILE A 129 10.95 3.03 -4.01
C ILE A 129 10.73 3.49 -2.57
N CYS A 130 9.58 4.11 -2.26
CA CYS A 130 9.26 4.52 -0.90
C CYS A 130 9.26 3.34 0.07
N ILE A 131 8.58 2.23 -0.27
CA ILE A 131 8.53 1.02 0.56
C ILE A 131 9.92 0.43 0.74
N CYS A 132 10.73 0.34 -0.33
CA CYS A 132 12.10 -0.14 -0.24
C CYS A 132 12.92 0.69 0.75
N ILE A 133 12.84 2.03 0.67
CA ILE A 133 13.55 2.93 1.57
C ILE A 133 13.06 2.74 3.02
N CYS A 134 11.75 2.63 3.24
CA CYS A 134 11.20 2.39 4.57
C CYS A 134 11.72 1.09 5.18
N ILE A 135 11.66 -0.03 4.45
CA ILE A 135 12.15 -1.33 4.92
C ILE A 135 13.65 -1.29 5.22
N CYS A 136 14.45 -0.65 4.36
CA CYS A 136 15.87 -0.48 4.59
C CYS A 136 16.14 0.27 5.90
N ILE A 137 15.43 1.38 6.15
CA ILE A 137 15.59 2.16 7.39
C ILE A 137 15.16 1.33 8.61
N CYS A 138 14.05 0.59 8.53
CA CYS A 138 13.60 -0.29 9.61
C CYS A 138 14.66 -1.34 9.97
N ILE A 139 15.20 -2.06 8.98
CA ILE A 139 16.23 -3.09 9.20
C ILE A 139 17.49 -2.47 9.81
N CYS A 140 17.92 -1.29 9.33
CA CYS A 140 19.06 -0.57 9.89
C CYS A 140 18.85 -0.26 11.38
N ILE A 141 17.68 0.27 11.75
CA ILE A 141 17.36 0.59 13.15
C ILE A 141 17.33 -0.69 14.01
N CYS A 142 16.74 -1.78 13.51
CA CYS A 142 16.72 -3.06 14.21
C CYS A 142 18.13 -3.58 14.48
N ILE A 143 19.00 -3.60 13.48
CA ILE A 143 20.40 -4.05 13.63
C ILE A 143 21.14 -3.17 14.64
N CYS A 144 20.96 -1.84 14.58
CA CYS A 144 21.55 -0.91 15.54
C CYS A 144 21.13 -1.24 16.98
N ILE A 145 19.83 -1.42 17.23
CA ILE A 145 19.31 -1.75 18.57
C ILE A 145 19.86 -3.11 19.04
N CYS A 146 19.90 -4.12 18.17
CA CYS A 146 20.47 -5.42 18.51
C CYS A 146 21.95 -5.31 18.91
N ILE A 147 22.77 -4.60 18.14
CA ILE A 147 24.18 -4.38 18.45
C ILE A 147 24.34 -3.64 19.78
N CYS A 148 23.53 -2.60 20.02
CA CYS A 148 23.54 -1.87 21.29
C CYS A 148 23.24 -2.79 22.48
N ILE A 149 22.19 -3.61 22.40
CA ILE A 149 21.82 -4.56 23.46
C ILE A 149 22.94 -5.58 23.68
N CYS A 150 23.52 -6.13 22.61
CA CYS A 150 24.63 -7.06 22.71
C CYS A 150 25.84 -6.44 23.43
N ILE A 151 26.23 -5.21 23.06
CA ILE A 151 27.33 -4.49 23.72
C ILE A 151 27.01 -4.25 25.20
N CYS A 152 25.80 -3.81 25.52
CA CYS A 152 25.37 -3.61 26.90
C CYS A 152 25.47 -4.90 27.73
N ILE A 153 24.96 -6.02 27.22
CA ILE A 153 25.03 -7.32 27.90
C ILE A 153 26.49 -7.74 28.10
N CYS A 154 27.34 -7.60 27.07
CA CYS A 154 28.77 -7.89 27.18
C CYS A 154 29.45 -7.06 28.27
N ILE A 155 29.20 -5.74 28.31
CA ILE A 155 29.76 -4.85 29.35
C ILE A 155 29.26 -5.26 30.74
N CYS A 156 27.97 -5.57 30.89
CA CYS A 156 27.41 -6.05 32.16
C CYS A 156 28.08 -7.33 32.63
N ILE A 157 28.23 -8.35 31.76
CA ILE A 157 28.90 -9.60 32.09
C ILE A 157 30.35 -9.34 32.50
N CYS A 158 31.09 -8.51 31.75
CA CYS A 158 32.46 -8.12 32.09
C CYS A 158 32.54 -7.51 33.50
N ILE A 159 31.70 -6.52 33.82
CA ILE A 159 31.68 -5.88 35.15
C ILE A 159 31.33 -6.90 36.24
N CYS A 160 30.34 -7.77 36.03
CA CYS A 160 29.97 -8.82 36.97
C CYS A 160 31.10 -9.82 37.21
N THR A 161 31.82 -10.25 36.16
CA THR A 161 32.98 -11.13 36.32
C THR A 161 34.15 -10.42 37.00
N CYS A 162 34.44 -9.16 36.68
CA CYS A 162 35.49 -8.41 37.35
C CYS A 162 35.18 -8.20 38.84
N THR A 163 33.96 -7.81 39.19
CA THR A 163 33.56 -7.65 40.61
C THR A 163 33.50 -8.98 41.35
N GLY A 164 32.94 -10.03 40.74
CA GLY A 164 32.92 -11.39 41.31
C GLY A 164 34.33 -11.96 41.53
N ILE A 165 35.24 -11.81 40.56
CA ILE A 165 36.65 -12.20 40.70
C ILE A 165 37.35 -11.33 41.78
N CYS A 166 37.09 -10.02 41.83
CA CYS A 166 37.64 -9.15 42.88
C CYS A 166 37.10 -9.48 44.29
N ILE A 167 35.89 -10.00 44.42
CA ILE A 167 35.32 -10.46 45.70
C ILE A 167 35.81 -11.88 46.05
N CYS A 168 36.11 -12.70 45.04
CA CYS A 168 36.63 -14.06 45.20
C CYS A 168 38.18 -14.15 45.28
N ILE A 169 38.91 -13.06 45.06
CA ILE A 169 40.31 -12.94 45.50
C ILE A 169 40.26 -12.49 46.96
N PRO A 170 40.43 -13.38 47.95
CA PRO A 170 40.73 -12.94 49.29
C PRO A 170 41.97 -12.06 49.25
N VAL A 171 41.90 -10.91 49.92
CA VAL A 171 43.06 -10.09 50.26
C VAL A 171 43.93 -10.93 51.19
N ASP A 172 44.79 -11.76 50.61
CA ASP A 172 45.99 -12.26 51.27
C ASP A 172 47.15 -11.36 50.84
N ARG A 173 47.22 -10.19 51.47
CA ARG A 173 48.48 -9.48 51.75
C ARG A 173 48.32 -8.52 52.91
#